data_AF-A0A1G1XME8-F1
#
_entry.id   AF-A0A1G1XME8-F1
#
_cell.length_a   1.000
_cell.length_b   1.000
_cell.length_c   1.000
_cell.angle_alpha   90.00
_cell.angle_beta   90.00
_cell.angle_gamma   90.00
#
_symmetry.space_group_name_H-M   'P 1'
#
loop_
_entity.id
_entity.type
_entity.pdbx_description
1 polymer ?
#
loop_
_entity_poly.entity_id
_entity_poly.type
_entity_poly.pdbx_seq_one_letter_code
_entity_poly.pdbx_strand_id
1 'polypeptide(L)' 'MAQLQFFFAMDEKSVNKHFSKIKEVAKQRRCKIDDKPQKEKSGCYKFFVYGKPEQMKDLRAFLIIQGLPQGYLVE' A
#
# COMPACT_ATOMS: atom_id res chain seq x y z
N MET A 1 -13.86 9.24 2.45
CA MET A 1 -13.21 7.93 2.74
C MET A 1 -11.85 8.02 2.08
N ALA A 2 -10.74 7.76 2.77
CA ALA A 2 -9.42 7.95 2.17
C ALA A 2 -8.80 6.60 1.78
N GLN A 3 -8.03 6.58 0.70
CA GLN A 3 -7.29 5.40 0.29
C GLN A 3 -5.84 5.76 -0.08
N LEU A 4 -4.91 4.85 0.20
CA LEU A 4 -3.54 4.93 -0.28
C LEU A 4 -3.39 3.98 -1.47
N GLN A 5 -3.10 4.52 -2.65
CA GLN A 5 -2.79 3.77 -3.84
C GLN A 5 -1.28 3.56 -3.94
N PHE A 6 -0.87 2.30 -4.09
CA PHE A 6 0.52 1.95 -4.32
C PHE A 6 0.70 1.55 -5.78
N PHE A 7 1.82 1.96 -6.38
CA PHE A 7 2.17 1.65 -7.76
C PHE A 7 3.61 1.19 -7.83
N PHE A 8 3.84 0.05 -8.46
CA PHE A 8 5.13 -0.60 -8.55
C PHE A 8 5.43 -1.02 -10.00
N ALA A 9 6.51 -0.49 -10.57
CA ALA A 9 7.05 -0.89 -11.86
C ALA A 9 8.29 -1.78 -11.66
N MET A 10 8.11 -2.95 -11.04
CA MET A 10 9.17 -3.92 -10.74
C MET A 10 8.64 -5.35 -10.85
N ASP A 11 9.52 -6.34 -10.72
CA ASP A 11 9.16 -7.75 -10.81
C ASP A 11 8.18 -8.20 -9.71
N GLU A 12 7.36 -9.21 -10.01
CA GLU A 12 6.31 -9.70 -9.12
C GLU A 12 6.82 -10.14 -7.74
N LYS A 13 8.04 -10.69 -7.68
CA LYS A 13 8.65 -11.16 -6.43
C LYS A 13 8.96 -9.99 -5.50
N SER A 14 9.53 -8.92 -6.05
CA SER A 14 9.78 -7.66 -5.33
C SER A 14 8.47 -7.00 -4.88
N VAL A 15 7.46 -6.95 -5.75
CA VAL A 15 6.13 -6.41 -5.39
C VAL A 15 5.51 -7.17 -4.24
N ASN A 16 5.49 -8.51 -4.28
CA ASN A 16 4.93 -9.33 -3.21
C ASN A 16 5.67 -9.14 -1.88
N LYS A 17 6.99 -8.93 -1.91
CA LYS A 17 7.79 -8.61 -0.71
C LYS A 17 7.35 -7.29 -0.07
N HIS A 18 7.19 -6.23 -0.87
CA HIS A 18 6.69 -4.94 -0.37
C HIS A 18 5.24 -5.01 0.10
N PHE A 19 4.38 -5.65 -0.69
CA PHE A 19 2.97 -5.85 -0.38
C PHE A 19 2.77 -6.59 0.94
N SER A 20 3.50 -7.69 1.17
CA SER A 20 3.39 -8.44 2.43
C SER A 20 3.70 -7.56 3.65
N LYS A 21 4.79 -6.79 3.61
CA LYS A 21 5.14 -5.85 4.68
C LYS A 21 4.08 -4.77 4.87
N ILE A 22 3.60 -4.16 3.78
CA ILE A 22 2.57 -3.11 3.84
C ILE A 22 1.25 -3.69 4.38
N LYS A 23 0.90 -4.94 4.02
CA LYS A 23 -0.26 -5.67 4.53
C LYS A 23 -0.18 -5.91 6.03
N GLU A 24 0.99 -6.31 6.55
CA GLU A 24 1.21 -6.46 8.00
C GLU A 24 1.01 -5.13 8.73
N VAL A 25 1.63 -4.06 8.27
CA VAL A 25 1.51 -2.72 8.88
C VAL A 25 0.06 -2.20 8.81
N ALA A 26 -0.60 -2.37 7.66
CA ALA A 26 -2.00 -1.97 7.48
C ALA A 26 -2.93 -2.71 8.45
N LYS A 27 -2.73 -4.02 8.64
CA LYS A 27 -3.49 -4.83 9.62
C LYS A 27 -3.25 -4.38 11.05
N GLN A 28 -2.00 -4.12 11.45
CA GLN A 28 -1.66 -3.60 12.78
C GLN A 28 -2.40 -2.28 13.09
N ARG A 29 -2.61 -1.44 12.06
CA ARG A 29 -3.30 -0.15 12.15
C ARG A 29 -4.81 -0.23 11.89
N ARG A 30 -5.38 -1.44 11.85
CA ARG A 30 -6.80 -1.69 11.57
C ARG A 30 -7.28 -1.05 10.27
N CYS A 31 -6.41 -1.00 9.25
CA CYS A 31 -6.75 -0.58 7.91
C CYS A 31 -7.15 -1.80 7.07
N LYS A 32 -7.99 -1.59 6.06
CA LYS A 32 -8.30 -2.61 5.05
C LYS A 32 -7.30 -2.49 3.91
N ILE A 33 -6.91 -3.58 3.28
CA ILE A 33 -6.01 -3.61 2.13
C ILE A 33 -6.52 -4.67 1.16
N ASP A 34 -6.30 -4.49 -0.14
CA ASP A 34 -6.60 -5.51 -1.14
C ASP A 34 -5.95 -6.86 -0.78
N ASP A 35 -6.54 -7.97 -1.22
CA ASP A 35 -6.02 -9.30 -0.93
C ASP A 35 -4.68 -9.59 -1.62
N LYS A 36 -4.52 -9.06 -2.85
CA LYS A 36 -3.35 -9.22 -3.70
C LYS A 36 -3.11 -7.96 -4.55
N PRO A 37 -1.86 -7.72 -4.99
CA PRO A 37 -1.57 -6.73 -6.03
C PRO A 37 -2.28 -7.07 -7.35
N GLN A 38 -2.84 -6.05 -8.00
CA GLN A 38 -3.39 -6.13 -9.34
C GLN A 38 -2.32 -5.77 -10.37
N LYS A 39 -2.15 -6.60 -11.41
CA LYS A 39 -1.24 -6.33 -12.52
C LYS A 39 -1.97 -5.54 -13.62
N GLU A 40 -1.50 -4.34 -13.90
CA GLU A 40 -1.96 -3.51 -15.02
C GLU A 40 -1.44 -4.05 -16.35
N LYS A 41 -2.13 -3.73 -17.45
CA LYS A 41 -1.72 -4.10 -18.82
C LYS A 41 -0.31 -3.59 -19.19
N SER A 42 0.16 -2.54 -18.52
CA SER A 42 1.50 -1.96 -18.65
C SER A 42 2.61 -2.78 -17.97
N GLY A 43 2.28 -3.89 -17.30
CA GLY A 43 3.24 -4.68 -16.53
C GLY A 43 3.51 -4.13 -15.13
N CYS A 44 2.88 -3.01 -14.76
CA CYS A 44 2.96 -2.43 -13.43
C CYS A 44 1.98 -3.12 -12.47
N TYR A 45 2.28 -3.09 -11.18
CA TYR A 45 1.41 -3.62 -10.13
C TYR A 45 0.85 -2.49 -9.30
N LYS A 46 -0.42 -2.59 -8.93
CA LYS A 46 -1.11 -1.65 -8.05
C LYS A 46 -1.91 -2.36 -6.96
N PHE A 47 -2.08 -1.71 -5.82
CA PHE A 47 -3.03 -2.13 -4.79
C PHE A 47 -3.40 -0.95 -3.91
N PHE A 48 -4.48 -1.12 -3.15
CA PHE A 48 -5.05 -0.07 -2.33
C PHE A 48 -5.11 -0.48 -0.85
N VAL A 49 -4.89 0.51 0.01
CA VAL A 49 -5.21 0.43 1.44
C VAL A 49 -6.31 1.44 1.72
N TYR A 50 -7.37 1.02 2.39
CA TYR A 50 -8.55 1.81 2.71
C TYR A 50 -8.67 2.01 4.21
N GLY A 51 -9.11 3.19 4.62
CA GLY A 51 -9.43 3.46 6.02
C GLY A 51 -9.92 4.88 6.25
N LYS A 52 -9.92 5.28 7.52
CA LYS A 52 -10.18 6.68 7.88
C LYS A 52 -9.01 7.57 7.40
N PRO A 53 -9.26 8.84 7.05
CA PRO A 53 -8.20 9.77 6.64
C PRO A 53 -7.03 9.85 7.63
N GLU A 54 -7.31 9.88 8.94
CA GLU A 54 -6.28 9.88 9.98
C GLU A 54 -5.42 8.61 9.96
N GLN A 55 -6.04 7.44 9.76
CA GLN A 55 -5.31 6.17 9.64
C GLN A 55 -4.41 6.15 8.40
N MET A 56 -4.85 6.74 7.28
CA MET A 56 -4.02 6.84 6.07
C MET A 56 -2.84 7.80 6.27
N LYS A 57 -3.04 8.94 6.94
CA LYS A 57 -1.97 9.88 7.29
C LYS A 57 -0.94 9.22 8.20
N ASP A 58 -1.40 8.56 9.25
CA ASP A 58 -0.57 7.83 10.20
C ASP A 58 0.18 6.69 9.49
N LEU A 59 -0.52 5.83 8.75
CA LEU A 59 0.08 4.74 7.97
C LEU A 59 1.15 5.27 7.00
N ARG A 60 0.86 6.34 6.26
CA ARG A 60 1.83 6.96 5.36
C ARG A 60 3.09 7.40 6.11
N ALA A 61 2.95 8.09 7.23
CA ALA A 61 4.09 8.52 8.05
C ALA A 61 4.92 7.32 8.54
N PHE A 62 4.29 6.24 8.96
CA PHE A 62 4.99 5.05 9.42
C PHE A 62 5.74 4.31 8.30
N LEU A 63 5.15 4.24 7.10
CA LEU A 63 5.83 3.67 5.94
C LEU A 63 7.12 4.44 5.63
N ILE A 64 7.13 5.77 5.79
CA ILE A 64 8.32 6.61 5.63
C ILE A 64 9.41 6.23 6.64
N ILE A 65 9.04 6.12 7.92
CA ILE A 65 9.97 5.79 9.00
C ILE A 65 10.61 4.41 8.80
N GLN A 66 9.86 3.44 8.29
CA GLN A 66 10.34 2.08 8.02
C GLN A 66 11.14 1.95 6.71
N GLY A 67 11.28 3.04 5.92
CA GLY A 67 11.87 2.98 4.58
C GLY A 67 11.05 2.14 3.59
N LEU A 68 9.74 2.04 3.81
CA LEU A 68 8.81 1.36 2.92
C LEU A 68 8.26 2.32 1.85
N PRO A 69 7.82 1.79 0.69
CA PRO A 69 7.20 2.59 -0.35
C PRO A 69 6.01 3.39 0.20
N GLN A 70 5.95 4.67 -0.14
CA GLN A 70 4.82 5.53 0.22
C GLN A 70 3.71 5.34 -0.82
N GLY A 71 2.49 5.07 -0.36
CA GLY A 71 1.31 5.14 -1.21
C GLY A 71 0.93 6.58 -1.49
N TYR A 72 0.32 6.81 -2.65
CA TYR A 72 -0.30 8.08 -3.01
C TYR A 72 -1.66 8.17 -2.34
N LEU A 73 -1.92 9.27 -1.62
CA LEU A 73 -3.23 9.50 -1.05
C LEU A 73 -4.20 9.86 -2.19
N VAL A 74 -5.25 9.08 -2.33
CA VAL A 74 -6.37 9.32 -3.24
C VAL A 74 -7.58 9.62 -2.35
N GLU A 75 -8.18 10.80 -2.54
CA GLU A 75 -9.38 11.24 -1.83
C GLU A 75 -10.66 10.81 -2.54
#